data_AF-A0A942PBR6-F1
#
_entry.id   AF-A0A942PBR6-F1
#
_cell.length_a   1.000
_cell.length_b   1.000
_cell.length_c   1.000
_cell.angle_alpha   90.00
_cell.angle_beta   90.00
_cell.angle_gamma   90.00
#
_symmetry.space_group_name_H-M   'P 1'
#
loop_
_entity.id
_entity.type
_entity.pdbx_description
1 polymer ?
#
loop_
_entity_poly.entity_id
_entity_poly.type
_entity_poly.pdbx_seq_one_letter_code
_entity_poly.pdbx_strand_id
1 'polypeptide(L)'
;MQLERKGKKNDLISVIITMRLPPMRITMEQMVQHQSKNKLTSLYKQPLRCMKQANNDVQQLFLLRRVFGKKETAKKIQLLRSIQPKAFNSKTSFQLYYDTLLFLTAYADNKTVYTLAQQQLQQLQTLIEKSDAIQYRLYNTGITGTSLCAAFGFEITRWLRKRYTNKIRIASFEAQEGQLQSIVCAMMTKLESEILQDSYFTWQEWIERTLAPHQDLLDGLLSVFEANDTRPEVKDELWSALGVNTEIQLTDHTALPASFVQPYYHKELLRKQSPSTSITKPVQVKLNEEEAAAIVDCSRMVLVRHLREIDPISFTDAKLVSYYQLPRGLSIALMEMIPERRHPIDSYMGYTVFKNSLPVAYAGSWLLFDSGRIGLNIFPAYRGGESQYIFQQILNVHAQVYKLRRFTVDP
;
A
#
# COMPACT_ATOMS: atom_id res chain seq x y z
N MET A 1 -60.63 -34.45 20.15
CA MET A 1 -60.04 -35.78 19.87
C MET A 1 -58.70 -35.55 19.19
N GLN A 2 -57.55 -35.40 19.84
CA GLN A 2 -56.87 -36.26 20.83
C GLN A 2 -56.95 -37.75 20.49
N LEU A 3 -55.83 -38.30 20.00
CA LEU A 3 -55.06 -39.32 20.73
C LEU A 3 -53.69 -39.58 20.09
N GLU A 4 -52.69 -39.58 20.97
CA GLU A 4 -51.28 -39.90 20.78
C GLU A 4 -51.03 -41.41 20.63
N ARG A 5 -49.87 -41.80 20.05
CA ARG A 5 -48.86 -42.66 20.75
C ARG A 5 -47.54 -42.84 19.98
N LYS A 6 -46.47 -42.30 20.59
CA LYS A 6 -45.09 -42.80 20.85
C LYS A 6 -44.40 -43.83 19.91
N GLY A 7 -43.26 -43.40 19.36
CA GLY A 7 -41.91 -43.80 19.82
C GLY A 7 -41.12 -44.88 19.05
N LYS A 8 -39.97 -44.51 18.44
CA LYS A 8 -38.59 -44.88 18.84
C LYS A 8 -37.53 -44.49 17.78
N LYS A 9 -36.35 -44.11 18.28
CA LYS A 9 -35.09 -43.75 17.62
C LYS A 9 -34.49 -44.91 16.81
N ASN A 10 -33.75 -44.58 15.74
CA ASN A 10 -32.66 -45.40 15.21
C ASN A 10 -31.52 -44.50 14.68
N ASP A 11 -30.34 -44.73 15.24
CA ASP A 11 -29.01 -44.26 14.82
C ASP A 11 -28.46 -45.15 13.66
N LEU A 12 -27.65 -44.59 12.77
CA LEU A 12 -26.58 -45.27 12.01
C LEU A 12 -25.69 -44.21 11.34
N ILE A 13 -24.59 -43.80 11.99
CA ILE A 13 -23.20 -44.27 11.82
C ILE A 13 -22.47 -43.63 10.63
N SER A 14 -21.61 -42.67 10.97
CA SER A 14 -20.52 -42.11 10.18
C SER A 14 -19.31 -43.03 10.18
N VAL A 15 -18.79 -43.36 9.00
CA VAL A 15 -17.55 -44.13 8.83
C VAL A 15 -16.33 -43.18 8.90
N ILE A 16 -15.51 -43.35 9.94
CA ILE A 16 -14.17 -42.76 10.06
C ILE A 16 -13.16 -43.90 9.90
N ILE A 17 -12.31 -43.81 8.88
CA ILE A 17 -11.19 -44.73 8.66
C ILE A 17 -9.96 -44.16 9.39
N THR A 18 -9.54 -44.83 10.47
CA THR A 18 -8.31 -44.54 11.21
C THR A 18 -7.36 -45.72 11.06
N MET A 19 -6.28 -45.57 10.30
CA MET A 19 -5.20 -46.56 10.24
C MET A 19 -4.23 -46.36 11.42
N ARG A 20 -4.07 -47.39 12.26
CA ARG A 20 -3.08 -47.49 13.34
C ARG A 20 -1.80 -48.15 12.81
N LEU A 21 -0.63 -47.60 13.17
CA LEU A 21 0.68 -48.26 13.09
C LEU A 21 1.30 -48.36 14.50
N PRO A 22 2.12 -49.40 14.79
CA PRO A 22 2.49 -49.80 16.16
C PRO A 22 3.70 -49.04 16.72
N PRO A 23 3.94 -49.09 18.06
CA PRO A 23 4.96 -48.28 18.72
C PRO A 23 6.32 -48.99 18.75
N MET A 24 7.40 -48.25 18.46
CA MET A 24 8.77 -48.71 18.69
C MET A 24 9.45 -47.79 19.71
N ARG A 25 9.59 -48.26 20.95
CA ARG A 25 10.44 -47.68 21.98
C ARG A 25 11.82 -48.33 21.87
N ILE A 26 12.85 -47.55 21.56
CA ILE A 26 14.23 -47.89 21.92
C ILE A 26 14.83 -46.67 22.61
N THR A 27 15.24 -46.92 23.84
CA THR A 27 15.86 -46.02 24.82
C THR A 27 17.26 -45.60 24.38
N MET A 28 17.52 -44.29 24.33
CA MET A 28 18.86 -43.71 24.22
C MET A 28 19.34 -43.16 25.57
N GLU A 29 19.18 -43.96 26.63
CA GLU A 29 19.93 -43.82 27.88
C GLU A 29 21.09 -44.81 27.82
N GLN A 30 22.23 -44.35 27.28
CA GLN A 30 23.61 -44.80 27.53
C GLN A 30 24.48 -44.37 26.35
N MET A 31 24.97 -43.13 26.38
CA MET A 31 26.24 -42.68 25.80
C MET A 31 26.40 -41.18 26.08
N VAL A 32 26.69 -40.84 27.34
CA VAL A 32 27.30 -39.56 27.70
C VAL A 32 28.60 -39.89 28.42
N GLN A 33 29.70 -39.90 27.68
CA GLN A 33 31.00 -39.58 28.26
C GLN A 33 31.35 -38.14 27.87
N HIS A 34 31.32 -37.32 28.92
CA HIS A 34 31.91 -36.01 29.14
C HIS A 34 32.73 -35.37 27.99
N GLN A 35 32.15 -34.30 27.42
CA GLN A 35 32.74 -32.97 27.16
C GLN A 35 32.11 -32.32 25.91
N SER A 36 30.83 -31.89 25.97
CA SER A 36 30.29 -30.96 24.93
C SER A 36 28.95 -30.27 25.23
N LYS A 37 28.23 -30.60 26.31
CA LYS A 37 26.86 -30.05 26.54
C LYS A 37 26.80 -28.55 26.89
N ASN A 38 27.89 -27.93 27.38
CA ASN A 38 27.89 -26.50 27.73
C ASN A 38 28.19 -25.55 26.56
N LYS A 39 28.75 -26.03 25.44
CA LYS A 39 28.95 -25.20 24.24
C LYS A 39 27.69 -25.18 23.35
N LEU A 40 27.02 -26.32 23.18
CA LEU A 40 25.81 -26.42 22.34
C LEU A 40 24.60 -25.66 22.91
N THR A 41 24.36 -25.66 24.23
CA THR A 41 23.24 -24.89 24.82
C THR A 41 23.48 -23.38 24.85
N SER A 42 24.73 -22.91 24.87
CA SER A 42 25.09 -21.50 24.77
C SER A 42 24.82 -20.96 23.35
N LEU A 43 25.20 -21.73 22.33
CA LEU A 43 25.06 -21.39 20.91
C LEU A 43 23.61 -21.25 20.42
N TYR A 44 22.65 -21.94 21.03
CA TYR A 44 21.22 -21.77 20.70
C TYR A 44 20.51 -20.73 21.59
N LYS A 45 20.96 -20.50 22.83
CA LYS A 45 20.37 -19.48 23.72
C LYS A 45 20.74 -18.05 23.32
N GLN A 46 21.95 -17.82 22.81
CA GLN A 46 22.39 -16.51 22.33
C GLN A 46 21.54 -15.96 21.17
N PRO A 47 21.27 -16.70 20.06
CA PRO A 47 20.44 -16.21 18.98
C PRO A 47 18.98 -16.01 19.41
N LEU A 48 18.42 -16.89 20.25
CA LEU A 48 17.07 -16.72 20.82
C LEU A 48 16.96 -15.48 21.71
N ARG A 49 17.99 -15.18 22.52
CA ARG A 49 18.04 -13.98 23.35
C ARG A 49 18.18 -12.71 22.52
N CYS A 50 19.02 -12.74 21.48
CA CYS A 50 19.19 -11.65 20.52
C CYS A 50 17.87 -11.33 19.78
N MET A 51 17.14 -12.36 19.33
CA MET A 51 15.83 -12.20 18.67
C MET A 51 14.78 -11.57 19.59
N LYS A 52 14.68 -12.05 20.84
CA LYS A 52 13.74 -11.45 21.82
C LYS A 52 14.10 -10.00 22.14
N GLN A 53 15.39 -9.69 22.24
CA GLN A 53 15.85 -8.32 22.47
C GLN A 53 15.50 -7.41 21.29
N ALA A 54 15.78 -7.83 20.06
CA ALA A 54 15.47 -7.04 18.86
C ALA A 54 13.97 -6.70 18.76
N ASN A 55 13.09 -7.67 19.04
CA ASN A 55 11.65 -7.43 19.05
C ASN A 55 11.22 -6.46 20.17
N ASN A 56 11.82 -6.55 21.35
CA ASN A 56 11.55 -5.63 22.46
C ASN A 56 12.05 -4.21 22.16
N ASP A 57 13.22 -4.07 21.54
CA ASP A 57 13.78 -2.77 21.15
C ASP A 57 12.88 -2.08 20.10
N VAL A 58 12.36 -2.83 19.12
CA VAL A 58 11.38 -2.31 18.15
C VAL A 58 10.09 -1.86 18.83
N GLN A 59 9.54 -2.66 19.75
CA GLN A 59 8.36 -2.27 20.52
C GLN A 59 8.60 -1.02 21.36
N GLN A 60 9.76 -0.92 22.00
CA GLN A 60 10.15 0.25 22.77
C GLN A 60 10.28 1.50 21.88
N LEU A 61 10.90 1.37 20.71
CA LEU A 61 11.01 2.47 19.75
C LEU A 61 9.61 2.88 19.25
N PHE A 62 8.74 1.92 18.96
CA PHE A 62 7.35 2.18 18.56
C PHE A 62 6.62 2.97 19.64
N LEU A 63 6.72 2.60 20.92
CA LEU A 63 6.08 3.34 22.01
C LEU A 63 6.64 4.76 22.17
N LEU A 64 7.95 4.93 21.99
CA LEU A 64 8.63 6.23 22.09
C LEU A 64 8.34 7.15 20.91
N ARG A 65 7.93 6.63 19.74
CA ARG A 65 7.78 7.43 18.50
C ARG A 65 6.93 8.69 18.68
N ARG A 66 5.94 8.66 19.58
CA ARG A 66 4.99 9.76 19.86
C ARG A 66 5.40 10.68 21.01
N VAL A 67 6.52 10.41 21.67
CA VAL A 67 6.98 11.13 22.86
C VAL A 67 8.20 11.95 22.48
N PHE A 68 8.22 13.22 22.86
CA PHE A 68 9.26 14.18 22.51
C PHE A 68 9.88 14.74 23.77
N GLY A 69 11.18 15.03 23.72
CA GLY A 69 11.95 15.50 24.87
C GLY A 69 13.40 15.08 24.76
N LYS A 70 14.32 15.83 25.39
CA LYS A 70 15.77 15.58 25.23
C LYS A 70 16.17 14.15 25.58
N LYS A 71 15.59 13.58 26.66
CA LYS A 71 15.89 12.21 27.12
C LYS A 71 15.32 11.17 26.16
N GLU A 72 14.10 11.38 25.70
CA GLU A 72 13.37 10.50 24.80
C GLU A 72 14.01 10.48 23.40
N THR A 73 14.38 11.65 22.89
CA THR A 73 15.13 11.79 21.62
C THR A 73 16.48 11.06 21.69
N ALA A 74 17.23 11.20 22.79
CA ALA A 74 18.48 10.47 22.97
C ALA A 74 18.25 8.94 22.97
N LYS A 75 17.18 8.48 23.64
CA LYS A 75 16.80 7.06 23.66
C LYS A 75 16.35 6.54 22.29
N LYS A 76 15.58 7.32 21.51
CA LYS A 76 15.25 7.00 20.11
C LYS A 76 16.52 6.82 19.27
N ILE A 77 17.47 7.75 19.37
CA ILE A 77 18.75 7.68 18.66
C ILE A 77 19.54 6.42 19.05
N GLN A 78 19.58 6.09 20.34
CA GLN A 78 20.24 4.87 20.81
C GLN A 78 19.59 3.62 20.20
N LEU A 79 18.26 3.51 20.23
CA LEU A 79 17.52 2.38 19.67
C LEU A 79 17.67 2.26 18.15
N LEU A 80 17.60 3.38 17.42
CA LEU A 80 17.83 3.42 15.97
C LEU A 80 19.24 2.96 15.58
N ARG A 81 20.22 3.06 16.49
CA ARG A 81 21.58 2.56 16.27
C ARG A 81 21.77 1.10 16.69
N SER A 82 20.99 0.62 17.68
CA SER A 82 21.16 -0.73 18.23
C SER A 82 20.32 -1.78 17.52
N ILE A 83 19.14 -1.42 16.99
CA ILE A 83 18.26 -2.36 16.30
C ILE A 83 18.94 -2.88 15.04
N GLN A 84 19.04 -4.21 14.95
CA GLN A 84 19.59 -4.90 13.78
C GLN A 84 18.47 -5.72 13.10
N PRO A 85 17.96 -5.28 11.93
CA PRO A 85 16.85 -5.96 11.26
C PRO A 85 17.11 -7.43 10.89
N LYS A 86 18.38 -7.83 10.77
CA LYS A 86 18.79 -9.23 10.56
C LYS A 86 18.32 -10.18 11.67
N ALA A 87 18.08 -9.66 12.87
CA ALA A 87 17.61 -10.45 14.01
C ALA A 87 16.09 -10.64 14.02
N PHE A 88 15.34 -10.07 13.07
CA PHE A 88 13.88 -10.22 13.00
C PHE A 88 13.48 -11.58 12.45
N ASN A 89 12.53 -12.23 13.13
CA ASN A 89 12.05 -13.56 12.76
C ASN A 89 10.57 -13.60 12.37
N SER A 90 9.84 -12.48 12.47
CA SER A 90 8.40 -12.43 12.24
C SER A 90 8.01 -11.29 11.28
N LYS A 91 6.97 -11.53 10.47
CA LYS A 91 6.35 -10.53 9.58
C LYS A 91 5.98 -9.26 10.36
N THR A 92 5.39 -9.43 11.54
CA THR A 92 4.96 -8.34 12.42
C THR A 92 6.11 -7.45 12.88
N SER A 93 7.28 -8.02 13.22
CA SER A 93 8.45 -7.23 13.62
C SER A 93 8.95 -6.32 12.50
N PHE A 94 8.99 -6.85 11.27
CA PHE A 94 9.37 -6.09 10.08
C PHE A 94 8.40 -4.94 9.82
N GLN A 95 7.09 -5.21 9.81
CA GLN A 95 6.06 -4.19 9.61
C GLN A 95 6.09 -3.13 10.70
N LEU A 96 6.16 -3.53 11.98
CA LEU A 96 6.21 -2.60 13.11
C LEU A 96 7.43 -1.69 13.04
N TYR A 97 8.59 -2.24 12.67
CA TYR A 97 9.81 -1.45 12.51
C TYR A 97 9.70 -0.48 11.34
N TYR A 98 9.26 -0.96 10.17
CA TYR A 98 9.07 -0.13 8.98
C TYR A 98 8.11 1.04 9.23
N ASP A 99 6.93 0.76 9.81
CA ASP A 99 5.94 1.79 10.17
C ASP A 99 6.50 2.79 11.17
N THR A 100 7.31 2.32 12.13
CA THR A 100 7.96 3.20 13.11
C THR A 100 8.98 4.12 12.45
N LEU A 101 9.76 3.62 11.49
CA LEU A 101 10.73 4.43 10.75
C LEU A 101 10.04 5.48 9.87
N LEU A 102 8.94 5.12 9.20
CA LEU A 102 8.11 6.06 8.46
C LEU A 102 7.58 7.16 9.38
N PHE A 103 7.03 6.78 10.55
CA PHE A 103 6.55 7.75 11.54
C PHE A 103 7.66 8.69 12.00
N LEU A 104 8.84 8.16 12.33
CA LEU A 104 9.98 8.95 12.79
C LEU A 104 10.57 9.85 11.69
N THR A 105 10.35 9.53 10.42
CA THR A 105 10.72 10.39 9.30
C THR A 105 9.71 11.54 9.13
N ALA A 106 8.40 11.23 9.21
CA ALA A 106 7.33 12.21 9.10
C ALA A 106 7.27 13.17 10.32
N TYR A 107 7.56 12.68 11.53
CA TYR A 107 7.45 13.42 12.79
C TYR A 107 8.77 13.43 13.56
N ALA A 108 9.89 13.63 12.85
CA ALA A 108 11.23 13.61 13.44
C ALA A 108 11.42 14.66 14.54
N ASP A 109 12.06 14.28 15.64
CA ASP A 109 12.40 15.21 16.74
C ASP A 109 13.40 16.28 16.30
N ASN A 110 14.36 15.87 15.46
CA ASN A 110 15.45 16.70 14.94
C ASN A 110 16.08 16.03 13.70
N LYS A 111 17.06 16.71 13.11
CA LYS A 111 17.80 16.21 11.94
C LYS A 111 18.44 14.84 12.16
N THR A 112 18.97 14.58 13.35
CA THR A 112 19.63 13.29 13.66
C THR A 112 18.64 12.12 13.63
N VAL A 113 17.47 12.28 14.25
CA VAL A 113 16.42 11.24 14.21
C VAL A 113 15.93 11.02 12.78
N TYR A 114 15.69 12.10 12.04
CA TYR A 114 15.29 12.04 10.63
C TYR A 114 16.30 11.26 9.78
N THR A 115 17.57 11.64 9.82
CA THR A 115 18.63 10.99 9.04
C THR A 115 18.82 9.53 9.43
N LEU A 116 18.82 9.20 10.74
CA LEU A 116 18.94 7.81 11.19
C LEU A 116 17.75 6.96 10.75
N ALA A 117 16.52 7.49 10.81
CA ALA A 117 15.33 6.76 10.37
C ALA A 117 15.39 6.44 8.87
N GLN A 118 15.81 7.40 8.04
CA GLN A 118 16.00 7.19 6.61
C GLN A 118 17.11 6.18 6.30
N GLN A 119 18.25 6.26 7.00
CA GLN A 119 19.33 5.28 6.86
C GLN A 119 18.85 3.87 7.23
N GLN A 120 18.06 3.73 8.28
CA GLN A 120 17.49 2.45 8.70
C GLN A 120 16.46 1.92 7.69
N LEU A 121 15.68 2.78 7.02
CA LEU A 121 14.78 2.37 5.93
C LEU A 121 15.57 1.78 4.76
N GLN A 122 16.65 2.45 4.35
CA GLN A 122 17.53 1.96 3.27
C GLN A 122 18.21 0.64 3.65
N GLN A 123 18.75 0.53 4.87
CA GLN A 123 19.34 -0.73 5.36
C GLN A 123 18.33 -1.87 5.39
N LEU A 124 17.10 -1.57 5.78
CA LEU A 124 16.02 -2.55 5.79
C LEU A 124 15.68 -3.01 4.37
N GLN A 125 15.56 -2.08 3.42
CA GLN A 125 15.36 -2.40 2.00
C GLN A 125 16.47 -3.32 1.47
N THR A 126 17.75 -2.94 1.66
CA THR A 126 18.88 -3.76 1.22
C THR A 126 18.89 -5.16 1.85
N LEU A 127 18.41 -5.29 3.09
CA LEU A 127 18.29 -6.61 3.73
C LEU A 127 17.20 -7.46 3.06
N ILE A 128 16.04 -6.86 2.79
CA ILE A 128 14.90 -7.53 2.15
C ILE A 128 15.29 -7.99 0.74
N GLU A 129 15.90 -7.13 -0.07
CA GLU A 129 16.31 -7.42 -1.44
C GLU A 129 17.35 -8.54 -1.57
N LYS A 130 18.11 -8.82 -0.50
CA LYS A 130 19.12 -9.88 -0.47
C LYS A 130 18.57 -11.23 -0.02
N SER A 131 17.27 -11.34 0.28
CA SER A 131 16.71 -12.57 0.84
C SER A 131 15.29 -12.85 0.35
N ASP A 132 15.18 -13.81 -0.57
CA ASP A 132 13.90 -14.31 -1.08
C ASP A 132 12.98 -14.81 0.05
N ALA A 133 13.55 -15.43 1.08
CA ALA A 133 12.80 -15.89 2.25
C ALA A 133 12.16 -14.73 3.04
N ILE A 134 12.83 -13.57 3.13
CA ILE A 134 12.26 -12.36 3.73
C ILE A 134 11.21 -11.75 2.79
N GLN A 135 11.50 -11.64 1.49
CA GLN A 135 10.55 -11.12 0.51
C GLN A 135 9.24 -11.91 0.51
N TYR A 136 9.32 -13.24 0.47
CA TYR A 136 8.16 -14.13 0.52
C TYR A 136 7.36 -13.93 1.82
N ARG A 137 8.04 -13.84 2.98
CA ARG A 137 7.38 -13.59 4.27
C ARG A 137 6.64 -12.24 4.30
N LEU A 138 7.18 -11.25 3.60
CA LEU A 138 6.65 -9.88 3.54
C LEU A 138 5.79 -9.64 2.28
N TYR A 139 5.36 -10.69 1.58
CA TYR A 139 4.42 -10.59 0.48
C TYR A 139 3.12 -9.89 0.92
N ASN A 140 2.58 -9.03 0.04
CA ASN A 140 1.39 -8.21 0.29
C ASN A 140 1.48 -7.28 1.51
N THR A 141 2.69 -6.90 1.94
CA THR A 141 2.86 -5.91 3.04
C THR A 141 2.93 -4.46 2.59
N GLY A 142 3.21 -4.21 1.31
CA GLY A 142 3.45 -2.86 0.79
C GLY A 142 4.82 -2.27 1.17
N ILE A 143 5.72 -3.06 1.78
CA ILE A 143 7.08 -2.63 2.15
C ILE A 143 7.99 -2.55 0.91
N THR A 144 8.93 -1.61 0.88
CA THR A 144 9.92 -1.52 -0.20
C THR A 144 10.84 -2.74 -0.21
N GLY A 145 11.14 -3.27 -1.39
CA GLY A 145 11.89 -4.50 -1.62
C GLY A 145 11.03 -5.77 -1.67
N THR A 146 9.70 -5.67 -1.50
CA THR A 146 8.77 -6.82 -1.54
C THR A 146 7.87 -6.77 -2.76
N SER A 147 7.02 -7.80 -2.93
CA SER A 147 5.98 -7.82 -3.97
C SER A 147 4.58 -7.77 -3.34
N LEU A 148 3.63 -7.27 -4.12
CA LEU A 148 2.20 -7.40 -3.84
C LEU A 148 1.45 -7.91 -5.07
N CYS A 149 0.27 -8.46 -4.87
CA CYS A 149 -0.63 -8.86 -5.94
C CYS A 149 -2.06 -8.41 -5.65
N ALA A 150 -2.66 -7.76 -6.64
CA ALA A 150 -4.06 -7.37 -6.65
C ALA A 150 -4.56 -7.12 -8.07
N ALA A 151 -5.87 -7.19 -8.26
CA ALA A 151 -6.56 -6.68 -9.42
C ALA A 151 -6.82 -5.18 -9.24
N PHE A 152 -6.09 -4.36 -10.01
CA PHE A 152 -6.31 -2.91 -10.09
C PHE A 152 -7.07 -2.58 -11.38
N GLY A 153 -7.73 -1.42 -11.38
CA GLY A 153 -8.39 -0.85 -12.55
C GLY A 153 -7.45 -0.69 -13.74
N PHE A 154 -8.04 -0.55 -14.92
CA PHE A 154 -7.32 -0.45 -16.18
C PHE A 154 -6.27 0.66 -16.15
N GLU A 155 -6.64 1.86 -15.71
CA GLU A 155 -5.74 3.02 -15.72
C GLU A 155 -4.56 2.87 -14.75
N ILE A 156 -4.77 2.29 -13.56
CA ILE A 156 -3.67 2.01 -12.62
C ILE A 156 -2.75 0.93 -13.17
N THR A 157 -3.31 -0.14 -13.75
CA THR A 157 -2.49 -1.21 -14.34
C THR A 157 -1.67 -0.69 -15.52
N ARG A 158 -2.28 0.11 -16.39
CA ARG A 158 -1.62 0.81 -17.50
C ARG A 158 -0.49 1.72 -17.01
N TRP A 159 -0.76 2.57 -16.03
CA TRP A 159 0.25 3.46 -15.44
C TRP A 159 1.40 2.67 -14.82
N LEU A 160 1.11 1.62 -14.05
CA LEU A 160 2.11 0.75 -13.44
C LEU A 160 3.00 0.10 -14.51
N ARG A 161 2.40 -0.47 -15.57
CA ARG A 161 3.15 -1.13 -16.64
C ARG A 161 4.02 -0.13 -17.41
N LYS A 162 3.51 1.06 -17.72
CA LYS A 162 4.30 2.10 -18.38
C LYS A 162 5.47 2.59 -17.53
N ARG A 163 5.29 2.72 -16.22
CA ARG A 163 6.28 3.33 -15.31
C ARG A 163 7.32 2.35 -14.77
N TYR A 164 6.94 1.10 -14.56
CA TYR A 164 7.75 0.07 -13.91
C TYR A 164 7.98 -1.18 -14.78
N THR A 165 7.42 -1.23 -16.00
CA THR A 165 7.67 -2.22 -17.06
C THR A 165 7.80 -3.65 -16.52
N ASN A 166 8.99 -4.25 -16.57
CA ASN A 166 9.28 -5.64 -16.18
C ASN A 166 9.08 -5.94 -14.68
N LYS A 167 8.66 -4.96 -13.88
CA LYS A 167 8.31 -5.13 -12.46
C LYS A 167 6.85 -5.46 -12.23
N ILE A 168 6.04 -5.46 -13.30
CA ILE A 168 4.60 -5.73 -13.27
C ILE A 168 4.33 -6.91 -14.18
N ARG A 169 3.72 -7.98 -13.67
CA ARG A 169 3.36 -9.16 -14.46
C ARG A 169 1.96 -9.63 -14.13
N ILE A 170 1.29 -10.26 -15.09
CA ILE A 170 0.04 -10.99 -14.81
C ILE A 170 0.40 -12.15 -13.87
N ALA A 171 -0.31 -12.22 -12.74
CA ALA A 171 -0.23 -13.34 -11.81
C ALA A 171 -1.35 -14.36 -12.09
N SER A 172 -2.57 -13.87 -12.30
CA SER A 172 -3.75 -14.70 -12.59
C SER A 172 -4.90 -13.85 -13.12
N PHE A 173 -5.96 -14.52 -13.58
CA PHE A 173 -7.25 -13.92 -13.86
C PHE A 173 -8.30 -14.48 -12.89
N GLU A 174 -9.28 -13.67 -12.50
CA GLU A 174 -10.42 -14.13 -11.69
C GLU A 174 -11.54 -14.71 -12.56
N ALA A 175 -11.69 -14.19 -13.78
CA ALA A 175 -12.68 -14.68 -14.73
C ALA A 175 -12.30 -16.06 -15.30
N GLN A 176 -13.34 -16.80 -15.69
CA GLN A 176 -13.17 -18.09 -16.37
C GLN A 176 -12.79 -17.90 -17.83
N GLU A 177 -12.13 -18.90 -18.43
CA GLU A 177 -11.59 -18.82 -19.79
C GLU A 177 -12.59 -18.35 -20.85
N GLY A 178 -13.83 -18.85 -20.82
CA GLY A 178 -14.87 -18.44 -21.78
C GLY A 178 -15.28 -16.97 -21.63
N GLN A 179 -15.28 -16.44 -20.41
CA GLN A 179 -15.54 -15.02 -20.15
C GLN A 179 -14.36 -14.16 -20.58
N LEU A 180 -13.13 -14.59 -20.30
CA LEU A 180 -11.90 -13.92 -20.76
C LEU A 180 -11.92 -13.76 -22.27
N GLN A 181 -12.11 -14.87 -23.00
CA GLN A 181 -12.18 -14.86 -24.46
C GLN A 181 -13.30 -13.94 -24.97
N SER A 182 -14.49 -14.01 -24.39
CA SER A 182 -15.63 -13.18 -24.81
C SER A 182 -15.35 -11.68 -24.66
N ILE A 183 -14.78 -11.27 -23.52
CA ILE A 183 -14.44 -9.87 -23.26
C ILE A 183 -13.31 -9.41 -24.18
N VAL A 184 -12.23 -10.20 -24.30
CA VAL A 184 -11.09 -9.86 -25.16
C VAL A 184 -11.53 -9.73 -26.62
N CYS A 185 -12.33 -10.66 -27.15
CA CYS A 185 -12.90 -10.57 -28.50
C CYS A 185 -13.76 -9.30 -28.68
N ALA A 186 -14.58 -8.93 -27.69
CA ALA A 186 -15.40 -7.73 -27.76
C ALA A 186 -14.57 -6.44 -27.77
N MET A 187 -13.35 -6.47 -27.21
CA MET A 187 -12.44 -5.34 -27.17
C MET A 187 -11.49 -5.28 -28.38
N MET A 188 -11.27 -6.39 -29.07
CA MET A 188 -10.48 -6.46 -30.31
C MET A 188 -11.15 -5.74 -31.47
N THR A 189 -10.39 -5.52 -32.55
CA THR A 189 -10.99 -5.07 -33.81
C THR A 189 -11.91 -6.16 -34.36
N LYS A 190 -12.92 -5.76 -35.15
CA LYS A 190 -13.87 -6.72 -35.76
C LYS A 190 -13.14 -7.83 -36.55
N LEU A 191 -12.09 -7.47 -37.29
CA LEU A 191 -11.29 -8.41 -38.08
C LEU A 191 -10.59 -9.45 -37.19
N GLU A 192 -9.93 -9.00 -36.12
CA GLU A 192 -9.25 -9.91 -35.18
C GLU A 192 -10.26 -10.83 -34.48
N SER A 193 -11.41 -10.30 -34.08
CA SER A 193 -12.47 -11.11 -33.45
C SER A 193 -13.02 -12.19 -34.37
N GLU A 194 -13.23 -11.91 -35.66
CA GLU A 194 -13.70 -12.91 -36.64
C GLU A 194 -12.66 -14.00 -36.85
N ILE A 195 -11.39 -13.62 -37.05
CA ILE A 195 -10.30 -14.59 -37.23
C ILE A 195 -10.14 -15.47 -35.99
N LEU A 196 -10.18 -14.89 -34.79
CA LEU A 196 -10.02 -15.64 -33.55
C LEU A 196 -11.14 -16.68 -33.37
N GLN A 197 -12.38 -16.33 -33.69
CA GLN A 197 -13.54 -17.22 -33.59
C GLN A 197 -13.49 -18.39 -34.58
N ASP A 198 -12.94 -18.18 -35.78
CA ASP A 198 -12.80 -19.22 -36.82
C ASP A 198 -11.49 -20.02 -36.70
N SER A 199 -10.57 -19.57 -35.85
CA SER A 199 -9.26 -20.21 -35.66
C SER A 199 -9.26 -21.25 -34.55
N TYR A 200 -8.23 -22.11 -34.54
CA TYR A 200 -7.94 -23.01 -33.42
C TYR A 200 -7.10 -22.34 -32.31
N PHE A 201 -6.91 -21.01 -32.36
CA PHE A 201 -6.08 -20.30 -31.39
C PHE A 201 -6.87 -19.89 -30.15
N THR A 202 -6.19 -19.89 -29.00
CA THR A 202 -6.70 -19.18 -27.83
C THR A 202 -6.49 -17.67 -27.99
N TRP A 203 -7.21 -16.86 -27.20
CA TRP A 203 -7.02 -15.41 -27.23
C TRP A 203 -5.61 -15.00 -26.78
N GLN A 204 -4.98 -15.76 -25.87
CA GLN A 204 -3.59 -15.54 -25.45
C GLN A 204 -2.63 -15.77 -26.61
N GLU A 205 -2.75 -16.92 -27.29
CA GLU A 205 -1.91 -17.27 -28.44
C GLU A 205 -2.05 -16.25 -29.56
N TRP A 206 -3.26 -15.72 -29.77
CA TRP A 206 -3.50 -14.65 -30.73
C TRP A 206 -2.77 -13.36 -30.37
N ILE A 207 -2.91 -12.91 -29.11
CA ILE A 207 -2.22 -11.70 -28.64
C ILE A 207 -0.70 -11.90 -28.75
N GLU A 208 -0.16 -13.02 -28.28
CA GLU A 208 1.28 -13.31 -28.27
C GLU A 208 1.93 -13.25 -29.66
N ARG A 209 1.18 -13.58 -30.73
CA ARG A 209 1.65 -13.47 -32.11
C ARG A 209 1.83 -12.03 -32.60
N THR A 210 1.14 -11.07 -31.99
CA THR A 210 1.20 -9.64 -32.36
C THR A 210 2.21 -8.85 -31.53
N LEU A 211 2.78 -9.47 -30.48
CA LEU A 211 3.73 -8.83 -29.57
C LEU A 211 5.09 -8.60 -30.23
N ALA A 212 5.70 -7.46 -29.93
CA ALA A 212 7.12 -7.24 -30.20
C ALA A 212 7.99 -8.12 -29.27
N PRO A 213 9.26 -8.40 -29.62
CA PRO A 213 10.13 -9.32 -28.85
C PRO A 213 10.37 -8.98 -27.37
N HIS A 214 10.07 -7.75 -26.94
CA HIS A 214 10.25 -7.27 -25.56
C HIS A 214 8.92 -7.12 -24.80
N GLN A 215 7.80 -7.42 -25.46
CA GLN A 215 6.47 -7.31 -24.88
C GLN A 215 6.00 -8.65 -24.34
N ASP A 216 5.15 -8.62 -23.32
CA ASP A 216 4.49 -9.81 -22.78
C ASP A 216 2.95 -9.71 -22.92
N LEU A 217 2.25 -10.75 -22.48
CA LEU A 217 0.79 -10.83 -22.55
C LEU A 217 0.08 -9.61 -21.94
N LEU A 218 0.66 -9.00 -20.89
CA LEU A 218 0.06 -7.81 -20.27
C LEU A 218 0.12 -6.60 -21.21
N ASP A 219 1.23 -6.41 -21.94
CA ASP A 219 1.33 -5.34 -22.92
C ASP A 219 0.31 -5.51 -24.05
N GLY A 220 0.14 -6.74 -24.53
CA GLY A 220 -0.84 -7.05 -25.57
C GLY A 220 -2.28 -6.83 -25.09
N LEU A 221 -2.62 -7.32 -23.90
CA LEU A 221 -3.95 -7.13 -23.31
C LEU A 221 -4.26 -5.65 -23.08
N LEU A 222 -3.30 -4.88 -22.55
CA LEU A 222 -3.44 -3.44 -22.41
C LEU A 222 -3.62 -2.77 -23.78
N SER A 223 -2.86 -3.19 -24.80
CA SER A 223 -2.97 -2.63 -26.15
C SER A 223 -4.35 -2.86 -26.78
N VAL A 224 -4.94 -4.04 -26.57
CA VAL A 224 -6.32 -4.34 -27.02
C VAL A 224 -7.32 -3.36 -26.39
N PHE A 225 -7.22 -3.13 -25.08
CA PHE A 225 -8.09 -2.19 -24.38
C PHE A 225 -7.79 -0.73 -24.76
N GLU A 226 -6.53 -0.36 -24.96
CA GLU A 226 -6.13 1.00 -25.37
C GLU A 226 -6.62 1.35 -26.77
N ALA A 227 -6.53 0.41 -27.72
CA ALA A 227 -6.90 0.64 -29.11
C ALA A 227 -8.42 0.76 -29.34
N ASN A 228 -9.24 0.25 -28.42
CA ASN A 228 -10.69 0.30 -28.54
C ASN A 228 -11.27 1.65 -28.09
N ASP A 229 -12.14 2.25 -28.91
CA ASP A 229 -12.75 3.58 -28.69
C ASP A 229 -14.09 3.51 -27.92
N THR A 230 -14.34 2.43 -27.18
CA THR A 230 -15.50 2.35 -26.29
C THR A 230 -15.44 3.39 -25.19
N ARG A 231 -16.62 3.85 -24.76
CA ARG A 231 -16.77 4.80 -23.66
C ARG A 231 -16.01 4.28 -22.44
N PRO A 232 -15.17 5.10 -21.78
CA PRO A 232 -14.13 4.52 -20.97
C PRO A 232 -14.63 3.92 -19.64
N GLU A 233 -15.84 4.23 -19.16
CA GLU A 233 -16.44 3.46 -18.05
C GLU A 233 -16.80 2.02 -18.46
N VAL A 234 -17.21 1.80 -19.71
CA VAL A 234 -17.46 0.44 -20.23
C VAL A 234 -16.16 -0.35 -20.26
N LYS A 235 -15.07 0.31 -20.65
CA LYS A 235 -13.72 -0.27 -20.65
C LYS A 235 -13.29 -0.67 -19.23
N ASP A 236 -13.55 0.18 -18.24
CA ASP A 236 -13.22 -0.09 -16.84
C ASP A 236 -14.03 -1.27 -16.29
N GLU A 237 -15.33 -1.35 -16.60
CA GLU A 237 -16.19 -2.46 -16.20
C GLU A 237 -15.75 -3.79 -16.83
N LEU A 238 -15.44 -3.79 -18.13
CA LEU A 238 -14.94 -4.98 -18.82
C LEU A 238 -13.58 -5.41 -18.29
N TRP A 239 -12.69 -4.48 -17.99
CA TRP A 239 -11.40 -4.78 -17.36
C TRP A 239 -11.58 -5.38 -15.97
N SER A 240 -12.44 -4.76 -15.15
CA SER A 240 -12.76 -5.27 -13.81
C SER A 240 -13.35 -6.67 -13.90
N ALA A 241 -14.17 -6.96 -14.91
CA ALA A 241 -14.76 -8.26 -15.13
C ALA A 241 -13.74 -9.35 -15.54
N LEU A 242 -12.57 -8.98 -16.09
CA LEU A 242 -11.46 -9.93 -16.30
C LEU A 242 -10.80 -10.34 -14.97
N GLY A 243 -10.79 -9.44 -13.98
CA GLY A 243 -10.11 -9.62 -12.70
C GLY A 243 -8.61 -9.88 -12.88
N VAL A 244 -7.93 -9.02 -13.64
CA VAL A 244 -6.50 -9.16 -13.95
C VAL A 244 -5.67 -8.91 -12.70
N ASN A 245 -5.28 -9.97 -12.00
CA ASN A 245 -4.40 -9.87 -10.85
C ASN A 245 -2.97 -9.67 -11.34
N THR A 246 -2.35 -8.56 -10.91
CA THR A 246 -0.98 -8.22 -11.29
C THR A 246 -0.05 -8.32 -10.10
N GLU A 247 1.06 -9.02 -10.26
CA GLU A 247 2.14 -9.00 -9.28
C GLU A 247 3.07 -7.81 -9.57
N ILE A 248 3.29 -7.01 -8.53
CA ILE A 248 4.01 -5.74 -8.58
C ILE A 248 5.20 -5.81 -7.64
N GLN A 249 6.41 -5.69 -8.17
CA GLN A 249 7.64 -5.60 -7.39
C GLN A 249 7.91 -4.14 -6.96
N LEU A 250 8.00 -3.92 -5.65
CA LEU A 250 8.09 -2.59 -5.04
C LEU A 250 9.54 -2.15 -4.84
N THR A 251 10.17 -1.53 -5.83
CA THR A 251 11.62 -1.21 -5.80
C THR A 251 11.98 0.04 -4.99
N ASP A 252 11.15 1.08 -4.99
CA ASP A 252 11.55 2.40 -4.48
C ASP A 252 10.68 2.87 -3.31
N HIS A 253 11.26 3.54 -2.32
CA HIS A 253 10.48 4.18 -1.26
C HIS A 253 9.53 5.23 -1.82
N THR A 254 8.30 5.27 -1.31
CA THR A 254 7.30 6.25 -1.75
C THR A 254 7.44 7.54 -0.96
N ALA A 255 8.12 8.51 -1.54
CA ALA A 255 8.26 9.87 -1.04
C ALA A 255 8.35 10.85 -2.22
N LEU A 256 7.98 12.11 -1.99
CA LEU A 256 8.23 13.15 -2.99
C LEU A 256 9.75 13.40 -3.15
N PRO A 257 10.20 13.89 -4.32
CA PRO A 257 11.59 14.29 -4.54
C PRO A 257 12.12 15.25 -3.48
N ALA A 258 13.45 15.25 -3.29
CA ALA A 258 14.11 16.08 -2.29
C ALA A 258 13.85 17.59 -2.46
N SER A 259 13.55 18.06 -3.67
CA SER A 259 13.15 19.45 -3.96
C SER A 259 11.90 19.90 -3.20
N PHE A 260 10.99 18.98 -2.88
CA PHE A 260 9.79 19.25 -2.09
C PHE A 260 10.03 19.19 -0.57
N VAL A 261 11.18 18.66 -0.14
CA VAL A 261 11.45 18.39 1.27
C VAL A 261 11.87 19.66 1.99
N GLN A 262 10.97 20.17 2.83
CA GLN A 262 11.28 21.20 3.84
C GLN A 262 11.04 20.59 5.23
N PRO A 263 12.06 19.95 5.84
CA PRO A 263 11.85 19.16 7.07
C PRO A 263 11.41 20.06 8.22
N TYR A 264 10.25 19.75 8.78
CA TYR A 264 9.84 20.28 10.06
C TYR A 264 10.16 19.30 11.18
N TYR A 265 10.90 19.78 12.17
CA TYR A 265 11.27 18.99 13.34
C TYR A 265 10.32 19.27 14.51
N HIS A 266 9.80 18.21 15.08
CA HIS A 266 8.77 18.24 16.10
C HIS A 266 9.35 18.30 17.51
N LYS A 267 8.85 19.25 18.30
CA LYS A 267 9.06 19.26 19.76
C LYS A 267 7.92 18.60 20.53
N GLU A 268 6.77 18.46 19.88
CA GLU A 268 5.56 17.82 20.39
C GLU A 268 4.58 17.55 19.24
N LEU A 269 3.53 16.76 19.52
CA LEU A 269 2.39 16.56 18.64
C LEU A 269 1.20 17.37 19.14
N LEU A 270 0.48 18.01 18.22
CA LEU A 270 -0.79 18.66 18.52
C LEU A 270 -1.88 17.59 18.74
N ARG A 271 -2.32 17.42 20.00
CA ARG A 271 -3.31 16.40 20.41
C ARG A 271 -4.70 16.96 20.72
N LYS A 272 -4.85 18.28 20.86
CA LYS A 272 -6.11 18.97 21.12
C LYS A 272 -6.29 20.09 20.10
N GLN A 273 -7.53 20.49 19.85
CA GLN A 273 -7.81 21.77 19.18
C GLN A 273 -7.11 22.88 19.97
N SER A 274 -6.08 23.48 19.37
CA SER A 274 -5.62 24.77 19.86
C SER A 274 -6.70 25.79 19.48
N PRO A 275 -7.29 26.52 20.43
CA PRO A 275 -8.36 27.49 20.17
C PRO A 275 -7.97 28.63 19.21
N SER A 276 -6.71 28.72 18.82
CA SER A 276 -6.12 29.85 18.09
C SER A 276 -5.17 29.44 16.96
N THR A 277 -5.35 28.28 16.32
CA THR A 277 -4.68 28.10 15.02
C THR A 277 -5.31 29.06 14.02
N SER A 278 -4.72 30.26 13.95
CA SER A 278 -4.97 31.26 12.92
C SER A 278 -5.09 30.54 11.58
N ILE A 279 -6.19 30.78 10.87
CA ILE A 279 -6.44 30.22 9.55
C ILE A 279 -5.25 30.61 8.68
N THR A 280 -4.31 29.67 8.52
CA THR A 280 -3.12 29.95 7.74
C THR A 280 -3.54 29.89 6.30
N LYS A 281 -3.33 30.98 5.57
CA LYS A 281 -3.57 31.01 4.12
C LYS A 281 -2.65 29.96 3.47
N PRO A 282 -3.18 28.93 2.80
CA PRO A 282 -2.37 27.93 2.16
C PRO A 282 -1.60 28.61 1.03
N VAL A 283 -0.30 28.34 0.97
CA VAL A 283 0.57 28.91 -0.06
C VAL A 283 0.62 27.91 -1.20
N GLN A 284 0.02 28.27 -2.33
CA GLN A 284 0.12 27.47 -3.55
C GLN A 284 1.55 27.54 -4.09
N VAL A 285 2.14 26.38 -4.36
CA VAL A 285 3.44 26.27 -5.01
C VAL A 285 3.21 26.14 -6.50
N LYS A 286 3.97 26.89 -7.30
CA LYS A 286 4.00 26.70 -8.76
C LYS A 286 4.80 25.44 -9.06
N LEU A 287 4.17 24.48 -9.73
CA LEU A 287 4.80 23.23 -10.15
C LEU A 287 5.19 23.32 -11.62
N ASN A 288 6.33 22.74 -11.97
CA ASN A 288 6.57 22.32 -13.35
C ASN A 288 5.90 20.94 -13.62
N GLU A 289 5.95 20.49 -14.87
CA GLU A 289 5.29 19.25 -15.29
C GLU A 289 5.89 18.00 -14.62
N GLU A 290 7.22 17.92 -14.49
CA GLU A 290 7.90 16.79 -13.84
C GLU A 290 7.56 16.71 -12.35
N GLU A 291 7.50 17.87 -11.68
CA GLU A 291 7.12 18.03 -10.28
C GLU A 291 5.68 17.57 -10.03
N ALA A 292 4.75 17.98 -10.89
CA ALA A 292 3.37 17.54 -10.81
C ALA A 292 3.22 16.05 -11.10
N ALA A 293 3.93 15.52 -12.11
CA ALA A 293 3.95 14.09 -12.41
C ALA A 293 4.51 13.27 -11.22
N ALA A 294 5.57 13.74 -10.56
CA ALA A 294 6.12 13.08 -9.37
C ALA A 294 5.11 13.02 -8.20
N ILE A 295 4.26 14.05 -8.04
CA ILE A 295 3.18 14.05 -7.05
C ILE A 295 2.10 13.01 -7.39
N VAL A 296 1.70 12.93 -8.67
CA VAL A 296 0.74 11.92 -9.15
C VAL A 296 1.31 10.51 -8.94
N ASP A 297 2.53 10.25 -9.39
CA ASP A 297 3.21 8.96 -9.24
C ASP A 297 3.29 8.54 -7.78
N CYS A 298 3.70 9.45 -6.89
CA CYS A 298 3.79 9.20 -5.45
C CYS A 298 2.41 8.89 -4.84
N SER A 299 1.37 9.61 -5.26
CA SER A 299 0.00 9.44 -4.78
C SER A 299 -0.62 8.13 -5.25
N ARG A 300 -0.41 7.73 -6.51
CA ARG A 300 -0.84 6.42 -7.02
C ARG A 300 -0.08 5.29 -6.32
N MET A 301 1.24 5.38 -6.23
CA MET A 301 2.06 4.32 -5.63
C MET A 301 1.76 4.09 -4.15
N VAL A 302 1.51 5.15 -3.36
CA VAL A 302 1.17 4.94 -1.94
C VAL A 302 -0.16 4.20 -1.78
N LEU A 303 -1.13 4.41 -2.67
CA LEU A 303 -2.39 3.67 -2.66
C LEU A 303 -2.20 2.22 -3.11
N VAL A 304 -1.47 2.00 -4.20
CA VAL A 304 -1.11 0.64 -4.68
C VAL A 304 -0.44 -0.18 -3.58
N ARG A 305 0.52 0.41 -2.84
CA ARG A 305 1.17 -0.24 -1.68
C ARG A 305 0.20 -0.67 -0.60
N HIS A 306 -0.96 -0.02 -0.50
CA HIS A 306 -2.01 -0.35 0.46
C HIS A 306 -3.15 -1.16 -0.16
N LEU A 307 -2.98 -1.68 -1.39
CA LEU A 307 -3.99 -2.42 -2.15
C LEU A 307 -5.27 -1.60 -2.34
N ARG A 308 -5.09 -0.32 -2.71
CA ARG A 308 -6.18 0.63 -2.91
C ARG A 308 -5.94 1.45 -4.17
N GLU A 309 -7.03 2.01 -4.65
CA GLU A 309 -7.07 3.10 -5.59
C GLU A 309 -8.34 3.92 -5.33
N ILE A 310 -8.36 5.16 -5.80
CA ILE A 310 -9.58 5.98 -5.85
C ILE A 310 -9.59 6.76 -7.16
N ASP A 311 -10.76 6.89 -7.77
CA ASP A 311 -10.96 7.51 -9.08
C ASP A 311 -10.21 8.84 -9.26
N PRO A 312 -10.26 9.83 -8.34
CA PRO A 312 -9.60 11.09 -8.58
C PRO A 312 -8.08 11.06 -8.50
N ILE A 313 -7.47 9.98 -7.99
CA ILE A 313 -6.02 9.75 -8.02
C ILE A 313 -5.65 8.82 -9.19
N SER A 314 -6.53 7.88 -9.55
CA SER A 314 -6.36 7.03 -10.73
C SER A 314 -6.47 7.84 -12.03
N PHE A 315 -7.46 8.74 -12.14
CA PHE A 315 -7.86 9.45 -13.36
C PHE A 315 -7.38 10.91 -13.42
N THR A 316 -6.29 11.25 -12.74
CA THR A 316 -5.70 12.60 -12.78
C THR A 316 -4.50 12.69 -13.72
N ASP A 317 -4.19 13.91 -14.15
CA ASP A 317 -3.02 14.27 -14.95
C ASP A 317 -2.18 15.33 -14.24
N ALA A 318 -0.90 15.45 -14.61
CA ALA A 318 0.02 16.45 -14.05
C ALA A 318 -0.55 17.89 -14.09
N LYS A 319 -1.21 18.27 -15.20
CA LYS A 319 -1.83 19.59 -15.37
C LYS A 319 -3.03 19.86 -14.44
N LEU A 320 -3.57 18.82 -13.83
CA LEU A 320 -4.77 18.83 -12.97
C LEU A 320 -4.42 18.74 -11.49
N VAL A 321 -3.13 18.88 -11.15
CA VAL A 321 -2.64 18.87 -9.77
C VAL A 321 -2.33 20.28 -9.31
N SER A 322 -2.84 20.65 -8.14
CA SER A 322 -2.41 21.84 -7.41
C SER A 322 -1.80 21.44 -6.06
N TYR A 323 -0.71 22.10 -5.68
CA TYR A 323 0.04 21.75 -4.48
C TYR A 323 0.17 22.94 -3.53
N TYR A 324 -0.10 22.70 -2.26
CA TYR A 324 -0.12 23.71 -1.22
C TYR A 324 0.83 23.32 -0.10
N GLN A 325 1.69 24.26 0.29
CA GLN A 325 2.53 24.12 1.48
C GLN A 325 1.85 24.75 2.69
N LEU A 326 1.91 24.05 3.82
CA LEU A 326 1.28 24.41 5.07
C LEU A 326 2.29 24.32 6.24
N PRO A 327 2.02 24.98 7.37
CA PRO A 327 2.91 24.95 8.52
C PRO A 327 3.12 23.53 9.08
N ARG A 328 4.22 23.38 9.82
CA ARG A 328 4.63 22.12 10.46
C ARG A 328 4.97 21.02 9.45
N GLY A 329 5.56 21.36 8.30
CA GLY A 329 6.01 20.39 7.30
C GLY A 329 4.89 19.61 6.62
N LEU A 330 3.67 20.18 6.61
CA LEU A 330 2.52 19.61 5.95
C LEU A 330 2.41 20.17 4.53
N SER A 331 2.02 19.34 3.58
CA SER A 331 1.60 19.79 2.27
C SER A 331 0.43 18.97 1.76
N ILE A 332 -0.37 19.56 0.89
CA ILE A 332 -1.58 18.94 0.35
C ILE A 332 -1.55 19.12 -1.17
N ALA A 333 -1.63 18.00 -1.88
CA ALA A 333 -1.89 17.99 -3.32
C ALA A 333 -3.39 17.77 -3.53
N LEU A 334 -4.05 18.67 -4.25
CA LEU A 334 -5.42 18.49 -4.74
C LEU A 334 -5.35 18.00 -6.19
N MET A 335 -6.22 17.06 -6.54
CA MET A 335 -6.21 16.36 -7.82
C MET A 335 -7.60 16.37 -8.44
N GLU A 336 -7.71 16.95 -9.63
CA GLU A 336 -8.92 16.84 -10.47
C GLU A 336 -8.82 15.62 -11.37
N MET A 337 -9.98 15.04 -11.69
CA MET A 337 -10.08 14.05 -12.76
C MET A 337 -10.02 14.72 -14.13
N ILE A 338 -9.52 14.00 -15.14
CA ILE A 338 -9.65 14.39 -16.54
C ILE A 338 -11.12 14.57 -16.93
N PRO A 339 -11.46 15.47 -17.87
CA PRO A 339 -12.85 15.83 -18.20
C PRO A 339 -13.76 14.64 -18.47
N GLU A 340 -13.26 13.63 -19.18
CA GLU A 340 -13.98 12.43 -19.61
C GLU A 340 -14.37 11.52 -18.43
N ARG A 341 -13.78 11.72 -17.26
CA ARG A 341 -13.97 10.92 -16.04
C ARG A 341 -14.75 11.65 -14.95
N ARG A 342 -15.15 12.91 -15.19
CA ARG A 342 -15.86 13.72 -14.20
C ARG A 342 -17.32 13.32 -14.10
N HIS A 343 -17.85 13.27 -12.89
CA HIS A 343 -19.29 13.17 -12.70
C HIS A 343 -19.99 14.43 -13.23
N PRO A 344 -21.20 14.30 -13.78
CA PRO A 344 -21.90 15.41 -14.41
C PRO A 344 -22.49 16.42 -13.41
N ILE A 345 -22.62 16.06 -12.14
CA ILE A 345 -23.33 16.87 -11.12
C ILE A 345 -22.35 17.38 -10.05
N ASP A 346 -21.66 16.48 -9.37
CA ASP A 346 -20.72 16.81 -8.30
C ASP A 346 -19.27 16.71 -8.80
N SER A 347 -18.40 17.55 -8.26
CA SER A 347 -16.96 17.43 -8.52
C SER A 347 -16.34 16.49 -7.49
N TYR A 348 -16.08 15.26 -7.91
CA TYR A 348 -15.33 14.31 -7.11
C TYR A 348 -13.82 14.58 -7.25
N MET A 349 -13.26 15.16 -6.19
CA MET A 349 -11.91 15.67 -6.11
C MET A 349 -11.06 14.75 -5.24
N GLY A 350 -9.79 14.57 -5.59
CA GLY A 350 -8.84 13.75 -4.84
C GLY A 350 -7.86 14.63 -4.09
N TYR A 351 -7.28 14.08 -3.03
CA TYR A 351 -6.08 14.68 -2.46
C TYR A 351 -5.19 13.68 -1.74
N THR A 352 -3.91 14.01 -1.75
CA THR A 352 -2.87 13.35 -0.94
C THR A 352 -2.26 14.38 -0.01
N VAL A 353 -2.12 14.00 1.26
CA VAL A 353 -1.48 14.80 2.29
C VAL A 353 -0.08 14.26 2.52
N PHE A 354 0.90 15.16 2.53
CA PHE A 354 2.29 14.83 2.79
C PHE A 354 2.77 15.46 4.10
N LYS A 355 3.65 14.76 4.80
CA LYS A 355 4.33 15.24 6.00
C LYS A 355 5.83 15.01 5.83
N ASN A 356 6.62 16.08 5.78
CA ASN A 356 8.03 16.02 5.41
C ASN A 356 8.23 15.17 4.13
N SER A 357 7.40 15.43 3.11
CA SER A 357 7.38 14.73 1.80
C SER A 357 6.97 13.26 1.79
N LEU A 358 6.63 12.66 2.93
CA LEU A 358 6.01 11.34 2.98
C LEU A 358 4.50 11.44 2.84
N PRO A 359 3.85 10.65 1.96
CA PRO A 359 2.39 10.60 1.91
C PRO A 359 1.85 9.96 3.19
N VAL A 360 1.09 10.74 3.97
CA VAL A 360 0.55 10.34 5.27
C VAL A 360 -0.95 10.12 5.29
N ALA A 361 -1.66 10.74 4.35
CA ALA A 361 -3.10 10.62 4.23
C ALA A 361 -3.54 10.77 2.77
N TYR A 362 -4.74 10.30 2.49
CA TYR A 362 -5.45 10.59 1.26
C TYR A 362 -6.94 10.57 1.54
N ALA A 363 -7.73 11.13 0.63
CA ALA A 363 -9.17 10.92 0.55
C ALA A 363 -9.70 11.55 -0.74
N GLY A 364 -11.00 11.37 -0.95
CA GLY A 364 -11.76 12.17 -1.88
C GLY A 364 -12.62 13.22 -1.17
N SER A 365 -13.01 14.23 -1.94
CA SER A 365 -13.95 15.28 -1.58
C SER A 365 -15.02 15.39 -2.66
N TRP A 366 -16.30 15.33 -2.25
CA TRP A 366 -17.45 15.46 -3.15
C TRP A 366 -17.98 16.86 -3.02
N LEU A 367 -17.74 17.69 -4.05
CA LEU A 367 -18.09 19.10 -4.04
C LEU A 367 -19.37 19.34 -4.83
N LEU A 368 -20.31 20.05 -4.22
CA LEU A 368 -21.54 20.47 -4.85
C LEU A 368 -21.86 21.92 -4.44
N PHE A 369 -21.83 22.84 -5.41
CA PHE A 369 -21.94 24.28 -5.18
C PHE A 369 -20.94 24.80 -4.13
N ASP A 370 -21.44 25.37 -3.02
CA ASP A 370 -20.64 25.89 -1.91
C ASP A 370 -20.51 24.89 -0.74
N SER A 371 -20.84 23.62 -0.99
CA SER A 371 -20.80 22.54 0.00
C SER A 371 -19.85 21.42 -0.43
N GLY A 372 -19.20 20.79 0.54
CA GLY A 372 -18.33 19.64 0.27
C GLY A 372 -18.45 18.57 1.34
N ARG A 373 -18.60 17.32 0.91
CA ARG A 373 -18.37 16.14 1.77
C ARG A 373 -16.88 15.79 1.72
N ILE A 374 -16.21 15.76 2.86
CA ILE A 374 -14.75 15.58 2.94
C ILE A 374 -14.42 14.33 3.75
N GLY A 375 -13.71 13.37 3.14
CA GLY A 375 -13.21 12.18 3.84
C GLY A 375 -11.85 12.39 4.50
N LEU A 376 -11.34 11.40 5.25
CA LEU A 376 -9.93 11.38 5.62
C LEU A 376 -9.48 9.97 5.94
N ASN A 377 -8.52 9.44 5.18
CA ASN A 377 -7.84 8.20 5.50
C ASN A 377 -6.38 8.47 5.85
N ILE A 378 -6.02 8.26 7.11
CA ILE A 378 -4.62 8.27 7.58
C ILE A 378 -4.04 6.87 7.46
N PHE A 379 -2.91 6.72 6.77
CA PHE A 379 -2.25 5.42 6.65
C PHE A 379 -1.83 4.88 8.03
N PRO A 380 -1.87 3.55 8.25
CA PRO A 380 -1.61 2.93 9.55
C PRO A 380 -0.33 3.42 10.24
N ALA A 381 0.76 3.55 9.48
CA ALA A 381 2.07 3.99 9.98
C ALA A 381 2.03 5.37 10.68
N TYR A 382 1.14 6.27 10.26
CA TYR A 382 1.07 7.65 10.76
C TYR A 382 -0.05 7.88 11.79
N ARG A 383 -0.81 6.84 12.13
CA ARG A 383 -1.86 6.93 13.15
C ARG A 383 -1.25 7.25 14.52
N GLY A 384 -1.96 8.11 15.27
CA GLY A 384 -1.47 8.65 16.55
C GLY A 384 -0.54 9.86 16.40
N GLY A 385 -0.28 10.33 15.17
CA GLY A 385 0.33 11.62 14.86
C GLY A 385 -0.64 12.79 15.06
N GLU A 386 -0.62 13.77 14.15
CA GLU A 386 -1.41 15.01 14.25
C GLU A 386 -2.70 14.96 13.39
N SER A 387 -3.44 13.85 13.44
CA SER A 387 -4.60 13.60 12.55
C SER A 387 -5.67 14.71 12.58
N GLN A 388 -5.99 15.26 13.76
CA GLN A 388 -6.95 16.37 13.89
C GLN A 388 -6.44 17.65 13.23
N TYR A 389 -5.16 17.97 13.41
CA TYR A 389 -4.54 19.14 12.76
C TYR A 389 -4.49 18.96 11.24
N ILE A 390 -4.13 17.77 10.76
CA ILE A 390 -4.18 17.43 9.33
C ILE A 390 -5.59 17.68 8.79
N PHE A 391 -6.63 17.18 9.47
CA PHE A 391 -8.00 17.37 9.04
C PHE A 391 -8.41 18.85 9.00
N GLN A 392 -8.06 19.62 10.03
CA GLN A 392 -8.30 21.06 10.03
C GLN A 392 -7.64 21.77 8.85
N GLN A 393 -6.40 21.40 8.52
CA GLN A 393 -5.69 21.98 7.37
C GLN A 393 -6.32 21.58 6.03
N ILE A 394 -6.83 20.35 5.90
CA ILE A 394 -7.60 19.92 4.72
C ILE A 394 -8.84 20.80 4.56
N LEU A 395 -9.64 20.98 5.62
CA LEU A 395 -10.84 21.84 5.57
C LEU A 395 -10.48 23.28 5.21
N ASN A 396 -9.40 23.82 5.77
CA ASN A 396 -8.93 25.17 5.46
C ASN A 396 -8.53 25.32 3.98
N VAL A 397 -7.80 24.35 3.42
CA VAL A 397 -7.43 24.34 2.00
C VAL A 397 -8.67 24.28 1.12
N HIS A 398 -9.59 23.36 1.40
CA HIS A 398 -10.83 23.22 0.62
C HIS A 398 -11.71 24.47 0.68
N ALA A 399 -11.88 25.07 1.86
CA ALA A 399 -12.63 26.31 2.03
C ALA A 399 -12.05 27.45 1.20
N GLN A 400 -10.72 27.57 1.14
CA GLN A 400 -10.06 28.68 0.46
C GLN A 400 -9.94 28.50 -1.04
N VAL A 401 -9.65 27.28 -1.49
CA VAL A 401 -9.46 26.95 -2.91
C VAL A 401 -10.83 26.85 -3.60
N TYR A 402 -11.75 26.05 -3.06
CA TYR A 402 -13.06 25.79 -3.68
C TYR A 402 -14.17 26.72 -3.17
N LYS A 403 -13.86 27.69 -2.30
CA LYS A 403 -14.82 28.66 -1.74
C LYS A 403 -16.00 28.01 -1.01
N LEU A 404 -15.76 26.86 -0.39
CA LEU A 404 -16.79 26.12 0.36
C LEU A 404 -17.18 26.88 1.63
N ARG A 405 -18.48 26.90 1.91
CA ARG A 405 -19.09 27.48 3.11
C ARG A 405 -19.60 26.43 4.08
N ARG A 406 -19.88 25.22 3.58
CA ARG A 406 -20.46 24.12 4.36
C ARG A 406 -19.67 22.84 4.14
N PHE A 407 -19.40 22.15 5.24
CA PHE A 407 -18.74 20.85 5.23
C PHE A 407 -19.64 19.80 5.83
N THR A 408 -19.70 18.64 5.18
CA THR A 408 -20.26 17.42 5.75
C THR A 408 -19.12 16.43 5.93
N VAL A 409 -19.03 15.84 7.12
CA VAL A 409 -17.99 14.89 7.48
C VAL A 409 -18.69 13.67 8.06
N ASP A 410 -18.34 12.48 7.57
CA ASP A 410 -18.86 11.25 8.16
C ASP A 410 -18.23 11.04 9.56
N PRO A 411 -19.02 10.63 10.57
CA PRO A 411 -18.59 10.55 11.97
C PRO A 411 -17.47 9.54 12.25
#